data_AF-A0A6C0I4Z2-F1
#
_entry.id   AF-A0A6C0I4Z2-F1
#
_cell.length_a   1.000
_cell.length_b   1.000
_cell.length_c   1.000
_cell.angle_alpha   90.00
_cell.angle_beta   90.00
_cell.angle_gamma   90.00
#
_symmetry.space_group_name_H-M   'P 1'
#
loop_
_entity.id
_entity.type
_entity.pdbx_description
1 polymer ?
#
loop_
_entity_poly.entity_id
_entity_poly.type
_entity_poly.pdbx_seq_one_letter_code
_entity_poly.pdbx_strand_id
1 'polypeptide(L)'
;MAVTKTVFSSNASSIHGPQCVFSTQIDGIIKLAKSDPFKHLNEFMTQLDLGDFQYLIDNFKLETFQMLAVRLQSLKTNSHPVYIRLLNYLNSCLTTLLIVEVNVSKELVVLRQEIVKLKAENSILTNVELLTEYLALLTKKTFTIFNNQKVGAAKPRLRPEFDIYVKRYGFPKNGAFDSARMAEIVNELKIKLT
;
A
#
# COMPACT_ATOMS: atom_id res chain seq x y z
N MET A 1 -54.29 83.03 -6.01
CA MET A 1 -53.21 82.08 -6.36
C MET A 1 -53.49 80.76 -5.67
N ALA A 2 -53.91 79.75 -6.43
CA ALA A 2 -54.24 78.42 -5.92
C ALA A 2 -52.99 77.52 -6.01
N VAL A 3 -52.53 77.03 -4.87
CA VAL A 3 -51.43 76.05 -4.80
C VAL A 3 -52.06 74.66 -4.76
N THR A 4 -51.91 73.94 -5.87
CA THR A 4 -52.22 72.52 -6.03
C THR A 4 -51.44 71.68 -5.02
N LYS A 5 -52.14 71.06 -4.07
CA LYS A 5 -51.59 70.02 -3.19
C LYS A 5 -51.30 68.78 -4.03
N THR A 6 -50.03 68.44 -4.18
CA THR A 6 -49.56 67.19 -4.79
C THR A 6 -49.91 66.00 -3.90
N VAL A 7 -50.50 64.98 -4.52
CA VAL A 7 -51.02 63.73 -3.93
C VAL A 7 -49.88 62.76 -3.58
N PHE A 8 -48.98 63.16 -2.67
CA PHE A 8 -47.85 62.30 -2.28
C PHE A 8 -47.59 62.17 -0.76
N SER A 9 -48.43 62.74 0.10
CA SER A 9 -48.20 62.70 1.56
C SER A 9 -49.04 61.67 2.33
N SER A 10 -49.73 60.75 1.66
CA SER A 10 -50.64 59.80 2.32
C SER A 10 -50.32 58.36 1.94
N ASN A 11 -49.13 57.90 2.35
CA ASN A 11 -48.86 56.48 2.55
C ASN A 11 -47.75 56.27 3.59
N ALA A 12 -47.85 56.93 4.75
CA ALA A 12 -47.10 56.57 5.95
C ALA A 12 -47.89 55.56 6.79
N SER A 13 -48.33 54.48 6.15
CA SER A 13 -48.90 53.32 6.82
C SER A 13 -47.77 52.35 7.11
N SER A 14 -47.23 52.40 8.32
CA SER A 14 -46.62 51.26 9.04
C SER A 14 -46.00 50.18 8.14
N ILE A 15 -44.87 50.49 7.51
CA ILE A 15 -44.02 49.45 6.90
C ILE A 15 -43.28 48.80 8.08
N HIS A 16 -43.76 47.65 8.54
CA HIS A 16 -42.87 46.66 9.13
C HIS A 16 -41.77 46.43 8.10
N GLY A 17 -40.58 46.97 8.38
CA GLY A 17 -39.42 46.84 7.50
C GLY A 17 -39.21 45.38 7.12
N PRO A 18 -38.75 45.09 5.90
CA PRO A 18 -38.38 43.72 5.54
C PRO A 18 -37.33 43.26 6.55
N GLN A 19 -37.70 42.32 7.44
CA GLN A 19 -36.73 41.62 8.25
C GLN A 19 -35.68 41.07 7.29
N CYS A 20 -34.43 41.50 7.47
CA CYS A 20 -33.31 41.09 6.64
C CYS A 20 -33.24 39.56 6.61
N VAL A 21 -33.64 38.96 5.49
CA VAL A 21 -33.45 37.52 5.22
C VAL A 21 -31.95 37.15 5.25
N PHE A 22 -31.07 38.14 5.10
CA PHE A 22 -29.62 37.99 5.26
C PHE A 22 -29.14 37.86 6.71
N SER A 23 -29.84 38.43 7.70
CA SER A 23 -29.36 38.38 9.10
C SER A 23 -29.48 36.97 9.68
N THR A 24 -30.59 36.28 9.39
CA THR A 24 -30.81 34.89 9.83
C THR A 24 -29.86 33.89 9.16
N GLN A 25 -29.39 34.19 7.93
CA GLN A 25 -28.41 33.38 7.20
C GLN A 25 -26.99 33.51 7.77
N ILE A 26 -26.56 34.74 8.07
CA ILE A 26 -25.27 35.01 8.71
C ILE A 26 -25.27 34.42 10.13
N ASP A 27 -26.37 34.52 10.85
CA ASP A 27 -26.51 33.94 12.20
C ASP A 27 -26.33 32.42 12.20
N GLY A 28 -26.82 31.70 11.19
CA GLY A 28 -26.62 30.26 11.06
C GLY A 28 -25.17 29.86 10.84
N ILE A 29 -24.43 30.63 10.03
CA ILE A 29 -23.01 30.42 9.76
C ILE A 29 -22.17 30.79 11.00
N ILE A 30 -22.49 31.91 11.67
CA ILE A 30 -21.83 32.33 12.92
C ILE A 30 -22.08 31.30 14.03
N LYS A 31 -23.30 30.75 14.13
CA LYS A 31 -23.62 29.68 15.09
C LYS A 31 -22.81 28.42 14.81
N LEU A 32 -22.62 28.05 13.54
CA LEU A 32 -21.80 26.90 13.17
C LEU A 32 -20.32 27.13 13.50
N ALA A 33 -19.77 28.30 13.16
CA ALA A 33 -18.38 28.64 13.48
C ALA A 33 -18.11 28.74 14.99
N LYS A 34 -19.13 29.09 15.78
CA LYS A 34 -19.04 29.11 17.26
C LYS A 34 -19.34 27.76 17.91
N SER A 35 -19.84 26.79 17.14
CA SER A 35 -20.24 25.49 17.68
C SER A 35 -19.05 24.69 18.18
N ASP A 36 -19.23 23.94 19.26
CA ASP A 36 -18.20 23.08 19.83
C ASP A 36 -17.61 22.06 18.84
N PRO A 37 -18.38 21.38 17.96
CA PRO A 37 -17.78 20.45 16.98
C PRO A 37 -16.87 21.17 15.99
N PHE A 38 -17.18 22.41 15.61
CA PHE A 38 -16.32 23.20 14.72
C PHE A 38 -15.00 23.57 15.41
N LYS A 39 -15.04 23.98 16.68
CA LYS A 39 -13.82 24.31 17.43
C LYS A 39 -12.91 23.11 17.60
N HIS A 40 -13.46 21.97 18.01
CA HIS A 40 -12.69 20.73 18.16
C HIS A 40 -12.11 20.27 16.82
N LEU A 41 -12.90 20.33 15.73
CA LEU A 41 -12.40 19.98 14.41
C LEU A 41 -11.26 20.93 13.98
N ASN A 42 -11.44 22.24 14.20
CA ASN A 42 -10.43 23.24 13.84
C ASN A 42 -9.14 23.07 14.66
N GLU A 43 -9.26 22.68 15.93
CA GLU A 43 -8.11 22.34 16.76
C GLU A 43 -7.36 21.13 16.18
N PHE A 44 -8.05 20.04 15.84
CA PHE A 44 -7.41 18.90 15.20
C PHE A 44 -6.77 19.25 13.85
N MET A 45 -7.42 20.07 13.03
CA MET A 45 -6.84 20.54 11.77
C MET A 45 -5.61 21.41 12.00
N THR A 46 -5.61 22.25 13.03
CA THR A 46 -4.43 23.07 13.38
C THR A 46 -3.26 22.18 13.82
N GLN A 47 -3.53 21.15 14.63
CA GLN A 47 -2.48 20.20 15.04
C GLN A 47 -1.96 19.36 13.87
N LEU A 48 -2.84 19.04 12.92
CA LEU A 48 -2.44 18.41 11.67
C LEU A 48 -1.51 19.31 10.84
N ASP A 49 -1.84 20.60 10.71
CA ASP A 49 -1.03 21.59 10.00
C ASP A 49 0.33 21.84 10.68
N LEU A 50 0.37 21.73 12.01
CA LEU A 50 1.60 21.80 12.81
C LEU A 50 2.42 20.50 12.76
N GLY A 51 1.86 19.40 12.25
CA GLY A 51 2.50 18.10 12.21
C GLY A 51 2.58 17.39 13.57
N ASP A 52 1.79 17.79 14.56
CA ASP A 52 1.69 17.10 15.86
C ASP A 52 0.78 15.87 15.75
N PHE A 53 1.30 14.84 15.09
CA PHE A 53 0.58 13.58 14.91
C PHE A 53 0.38 12.82 16.22
N GLN A 54 1.23 13.03 17.23
CA GLN A 54 1.09 12.36 18.52
C GLN A 54 -0.16 12.84 19.24
N TYR A 55 -0.41 14.17 19.25
CA TYR A 55 -1.65 14.73 19.77
C TYR A 55 -2.88 14.15 19.07
N LEU A 56 -2.83 14.02 17.74
CA LEU A 56 -3.92 13.45 16.96
C LEU A 56 -4.19 11.99 17.32
N ILE A 57 -3.16 11.15 17.44
CA ILE A 57 -3.31 9.74 17.80
C ILE A 57 -3.91 9.59 19.21
N ASP A 58 -3.48 10.42 20.15
CA ASP A 58 -3.89 10.29 21.55
C ASP A 58 -5.34 10.76 21.79
N ASN A 59 -5.77 11.81 21.06
CA ASN A 59 -7.05 12.50 21.31
C ASN A 59 -8.12 12.23 20.24
N PHE A 60 -7.73 11.88 19.01
CA PHE A 60 -8.64 11.59 17.90
C PHE A 60 -8.86 10.08 17.75
N LYS A 61 -9.73 9.54 18.61
CA LYS A 61 -10.16 8.13 18.56
C LYS A 61 -11.44 7.96 17.75
N LEU A 62 -11.76 6.71 17.43
CA LEU A 62 -13.01 6.35 16.74
C LEU A 62 -14.26 6.89 17.46
N GLU A 63 -14.26 6.90 18.80
CA GLU A 63 -15.34 7.46 19.61
C GLU A 63 -15.50 8.98 19.39
N THR A 64 -14.38 9.71 19.37
CA THR A 64 -14.35 11.15 19.08
C THR A 64 -14.86 11.44 17.67
N PHE A 65 -14.46 10.63 16.70
CA PHE A 65 -14.93 10.72 15.32
C PHE A 65 -16.45 10.50 15.23
N GLN A 66 -16.98 9.42 15.85
CA GLN A 66 -18.40 9.11 15.82
C GLN A 66 -19.23 10.21 16.50
N MET A 67 -18.77 10.72 17.64
CA MET A 67 -19.40 11.85 18.32
C MET A 67 -19.45 13.10 17.43
N LEU A 68 -18.33 13.46 16.80
CA LEU A 68 -18.25 14.63 15.91
C LEU A 68 -19.11 14.44 14.66
N ALA A 69 -19.12 13.25 14.06
CA ALA A 69 -19.94 12.92 12.90
C ALA A 69 -21.44 13.04 13.22
N VAL A 70 -21.89 12.48 14.35
CA VAL A 70 -23.29 12.60 14.79
C VAL A 70 -23.67 14.05 15.06
N ARG A 71 -22.80 14.83 15.70
CA ARG A 71 -23.02 16.26 15.97
C ARG A 71 -23.02 17.11 14.69
N LEU A 72 -22.16 16.81 13.72
CA LEU A 72 -22.17 17.48 12.42
C LEU A 72 -23.41 17.09 11.60
N GLN A 73 -23.87 15.85 11.73
CA GLN A 73 -25.06 15.40 11.03
C GLN A 73 -26.35 15.95 11.64
N SER A 74 -26.41 16.16 12.97
CA SER A 74 -27.56 16.82 13.62
C SER A 74 -27.67 18.29 13.27
N LEU A 75 -26.56 18.92 12.86
CA LEU A 75 -26.53 20.29 12.34
C LEU A 75 -27.08 20.40 10.90
N LYS A 76 -27.30 19.28 10.21
CA LYS A 76 -27.89 19.25 8.87
C LYS A 76 -29.35 19.73 8.89
N THR A 77 -29.53 21.03 8.78
CA THR A 77 -30.83 21.69 8.56
C THR A 77 -31.02 21.97 7.07
N ASN A 78 -32.28 22.12 6.64
CA ASN A 78 -32.66 22.59 5.29
C ASN A 78 -32.31 24.08 5.13
N SER A 79 -31.02 24.39 5.25
CA SER A 79 -30.46 25.74 5.26
C SER A 79 -29.75 26.05 3.96
N HIS A 80 -29.48 27.34 3.78
CA HIS A 80 -28.84 27.97 2.63
C HIS A 80 -27.67 27.15 2.01
N PRO A 81 -27.49 27.16 0.67
CA PRO A 81 -26.45 26.38 -0.01
C PRO A 81 -25.02 26.61 0.51
N VAL A 82 -24.70 27.82 1.00
CA VAL A 82 -23.39 28.12 1.61
C VAL A 82 -23.18 27.33 2.92
N TYR A 83 -24.23 27.18 3.72
CA TYR A 83 -24.19 26.39 4.94
C TYR A 83 -23.92 24.91 4.62
N ILE A 84 -24.60 24.37 3.61
CA ILE A 84 -24.41 23.00 3.15
C ILE A 84 -22.98 22.79 2.62
N ARG A 85 -22.43 23.75 1.87
CA ARG A 85 -21.03 23.69 1.41
C ARG A 85 -20.04 23.64 2.57
N LEU A 86 -20.25 24.48 3.59
CA LEU A 86 -19.41 24.49 4.78
C LEU A 86 -19.53 23.17 5.56
N LEU A 87 -20.73 22.64 5.72
CA LEU A 87 -20.97 21.35 6.38
C LEU A 87 -20.29 20.19 5.62
N ASN A 88 -20.37 20.21 4.29
CA ASN A 88 -19.68 19.23 3.44
C ASN A 88 -18.16 19.34 3.58
N TYR A 89 -17.61 20.55 3.61
CA TYR A 89 -16.19 20.78 3.87
C TYR A 89 -15.76 20.23 5.23
N LEU A 90 -16.55 20.46 6.29
CA LEU A 90 -16.26 19.93 7.63
C LEU A 90 -16.31 18.40 7.65
N ASN A 91 -17.26 17.79 6.95
CA ASN A 91 -17.31 16.33 6.79
C ASN A 91 -16.08 15.82 6.03
N SER A 92 -15.65 16.50 4.97
CA SER A 92 -14.41 16.15 4.24
C SER A 92 -13.17 16.26 5.12
N CYS A 93 -13.07 17.29 5.95
CA CYS A 93 -11.98 17.44 6.92
C CYS A 93 -11.99 16.29 7.93
N LEU A 94 -13.16 15.96 8.50
CA LEU A 94 -13.30 14.86 9.44
C LEU A 94 -12.90 13.51 8.82
N THR A 95 -13.29 13.25 7.58
CA THR A 95 -12.85 12.04 6.86
C THR A 95 -11.37 12.02 6.57
N THR A 96 -10.78 13.18 6.23
CA THR A 96 -9.34 13.29 5.98
C THR A 96 -8.57 12.98 7.26
N LEU A 97 -9.02 13.52 8.40
CA LEU A 97 -8.39 13.29 9.69
C LEU A 97 -8.41 11.81 10.10
N LEU A 98 -9.53 11.11 9.84
CA LEU A 98 -9.64 9.68 10.07
C LEU A 98 -8.67 8.88 9.18
N ILE A 99 -8.54 9.24 7.90
CA ILE A 99 -7.60 8.57 7.00
C ILE A 99 -6.16 8.77 7.47
N VAL A 100 -5.81 9.98 7.90
CA VAL A 100 -4.48 10.30 8.41
C VAL A 100 -4.18 9.49 9.67
N GLU A 101 -5.09 9.46 10.65
CA GLU A 101 -4.91 8.68 11.89
C GLU A 101 -4.64 7.21 11.57
N VAL A 102 -5.48 6.58 10.73
CA VAL A 102 -5.34 5.17 10.38
C VAL A 102 -4.01 4.89 9.66
N ASN A 103 -3.56 5.79 8.80
CA ASN A 103 -2.31 5.62 8.06
C ASN A 103 -1.08 5.81 8.97
N VAL A 104 -1.06 6.87 9.79
CA VAL A 104 0.04 7.14 10.72
C VAL A 104 0.15 6.02 11.75
N SER A 105 -0.99 5.55 12.29
CA SER A 105 -1.03 4.43 13.23
C SER A 105 -0.43 3.15 12.61
N LYS A 106 -0.71 2.87 11.32
CA LYS A 106 -0.10 1.72 10.61
C LYS A 106 1.40 1.89 10.42
N GLU A 107 1.86 3.05 9.98
CA GLU A 107 3.28 3.32 9.79
C GLU A 107 4.07 3.21 11.10
N LEU A 108 3.54 3.71 12.21
CA LEU A 108 4.15 3.57 13.53
C LEU A 108 4.28 2.11 13.96
N VAL A 109 3.30 1.25 13.65
CA VAL A 109 3.39 -0.19 13.93
C VAL A 109 4.51 -0.84 13.11
N VAL A 110 4.60 -0.50 11.82
CA VAL A 110 5.66 -1.02 10.94
C VAL A 110 7.04 -0.59 11.42
N LEU A 111 7.22 0.70 11.73
CA LEU A 111 8.48 1.23 12.24
C LEU A 111 8.88 0.60 13.58
N ARG A 112 7.92 0.38 14.49
CA ARG A 112 8.19 -0.35 15.75
C ARG A 112 8.66 -1.77 15.50
N GLN A 113 8.05 -2.49 14.56
CA GLN A 113 8.49 -3.83 14.19
C GLN A 113 9.90 -3.83 13.58
N GLU A 114 10.21 -2.85 12.75
CA GLU A 114 11.54 -2.69 12.15
C GLU A 114 12.60 -2.37 13.20
N ILE A 115 12.32 -1.49 14.16
CA ILE A 115 13.20 -1.22 15.30
C ILE A 115 13.45 -2.49 16.11
N VAL A 116 12.43 -3.32 16.35
CA VAL A 116 12.60 -4.59 17.08
C VAL A 116 13.47 -5.56 16.28
N LYS A 117 13.29 -5.66 14.97
CA LYS A 117 14.14 -6.48 14.09
C LYS A 117 15.60 -6.00 14.12
N LEU A 118 15.83 -4.70 13.93
CA LEU A 118 17.16 -4.11 13.96
C LEU A 118 17.83 -4.26 15.32
N LYS A 119 17.08 -4.20 16.43
CA LYS A 119 17.60 -4.49 17.76
C LYS A 119 17.96 -5.97 17.92
N ALA A 120 17.15 -6.88 17.40
CA ALA A 120 17.46 -8.30 17.41
C ALA A 120 18.71 -8.61 16.56
N GLU A 121 18.82 -8.05 15.37
CA GLU A 121 19.99 -8.19 14.50
C GLU A 121 21.25 -7.59 15.11
N ASN A 122 21.17 -6.40 15.72
CA ASN A 122 22.30 -5.84 16.46
C ASN A 122 22.68 -6.68 17.68
N SER A 123 21.71 -7.28 18.37
CA SER A 123 22.01 -8.15 19.52
C SER A 123 22.80 -9.39 19.12
N ILE A 124 22.58 -9.92 17.91
CA ILE A 124 23.38 -11.01 17.31
C ILE A 124 24.81 -10.56 17.05
N LEU A 125 25.04 -9.31 16.62
CA LEU A 125 26.39 -8.78 16.37
C LEU A 125 27.19 -8.58 17.66
N THR A 126 26.53 -8.24 18.78
CA THR A 126 27.20 -8.02 20.07
C THR A 126 27.41 -9.30 20.90
N ASN A 127 26.73 -10.40 20.57
CA ASN A 127 26.83 -11.65 21.32
C ASN A 127 27.33 -12.79 20.41
N VAL A 128 28.56 -13.22 20.66
CA VAL A 128 29.24 -14.30 19.89
C VAL A 128 28.45 -15.61 19.93
N GLU A 129 27.77 -15.92 21.03
CA GLU A 129 26.97 -17.15 21.15
C GLU A 129 25.76 -17.12 20.21
N LEU A 130 25.02 -15.99 20.18
CA LEU A 130 23.89 -15.79 19.26
C LEU A 130 24.34 -15.75 17.79
N LEU A 131 25.54 -15.22 17.52
CA LEU A 131 26.15 -15.24 16.19
C LEU A 131 26.43 -16.67 15.73
N THR A 132 27.00 -17.51 16.60
CA THR A 132 27.27 -18.92 16.27
C THR A 132 25.99 -19.71 16.02
N GLU A 133 24.93 -19.46 16.79
CA GLU A 133 23.63 -20.09 16.60
C GLU A 133 22.94 -19.63 15.30
N TYR A 134 23.04 -18.34 14.98
CA TYR A 134 22.52 -17.77 13.72
C TYR A 134 23.27 -18.32 12.49
N LEU A 135 24.59 -18.44 12.56
CA LEU A 135 25.40 -19.09 11.51
C LEU A 135 25.07 -20.58 11.38
N ALA A 136 24.81 -21.28 12.48
CA ALA A 136 24.34 -22.67 12.46
C ALA A 136 22.95 -22.83 11.80
N LEU A 137 22.06 -21.86 11.96
CA LEU A 137 20.77 -21.80 11.27
C LEU A 137 20.92 -21.53 9.76
N LEU A 138 21.82 -20.62 9.38
CA LEU A 138 22.11 -20.31 7.98
C LEU A 138 22.77 -21.47 7.24
N THR A 139 23.66 -22.21 7.91
CA THR A 139 24.31 -23.41 7.34
C THR A 139 23.36 -24.60 7.20
N LYS A 140 22.33 -24.70 8.06
CA LYS A 140 21.24 -25.70 7.92
C LYS A 140 20.29 -25.39 6.76
N LYS A 141 20.10 -24.11 6.42
CA LYS A 141 19.51 -23.72 5.12
C LYS A 141 20.57 -23.98 4.06
N THR A 142 20.57 -25.19 3.51
CA THR A 142 21.36 -25.54 2.34
C THR A 142 21.00 -24.58 1.21
N PHE A 143 21.80 -23.53 1.04
CA PHE A 143 21.86 -22.79 -0.21
C PHE A 143 22.41 -23.78 -1.24
N THR A 144 21.54 -24.47 -1.96
CA THR A 144 21.89 -25.12 -3.22
C THR A 144 22.18 -24.02 -4.24
N ILE A 145 23.31 -23.32 -4.09
CA ILE A 145 23.83 -22.36 -5.08
C ILE A 145 24.05 -23.10 -6.40
N PHE A 146 24.33 -24.39 -6.32
CA PHE A 146 24.24 -25.31 -7.44
C PHE A 146 23.00 -26.16 -7.25
N ASN A 147 22.00 -25.93 -8.11
CA ASN A 147 20.93 -26.90 -8.32
C ASN A 147 21.60 -28.25 -8.50
N ASN A 148 21.23 -29.25 -7.71
CA ASN A 148 21.58 -30.64 -7.96
C ASN A 148 20.98 -31.02 -9.32
N GLN A 149 21.67 -30.67 -10.41
CA GLN A 149 21.48 -31.32 -11.69
C GLN A 149 21.75 -32.78 -11.39
N LYS A 150 20.67 -33.57 -11.31
CA LYS A 150 20.77 -35.01 -11.48
C LYS A 150 21.47 -35.18 -12.82
N VAL A 151 22.77 -35.42 -12.78
CA VAL A 151 23.52 -35.93 -13.93
C VAL A 151 22.89 -37.30 -14.17
N GLY A 152 21.81 -37.32 -14.94
CA GLY A 152 21.29 -38.52 -15.52
C GLY A 152 22.43 -39.02 -16.38
N ALA A 153 23.15 -40.03 -15.90
CA ALA A 153 24.12 -40.76 -16.70
C ALA A 153 23.33 -41.45 -17.81
N ALA A 154 23.05 -40.70 -18.89
CA ALA A 154 22.67 -41.29 -20.16
C ALA A 154 23.86 -42.15 -20.55
N LYS A 155 23.75 -43.47 -20.32
CA LYS A 155 24.76 -44.42 -20.79
C LYS A 155 24.94 -44.14 -22.29
N PRO A 156 26.13 -43.73 -22.74
CA PRO A 156 26.36 -43.51 -24.16
C PRO A 156 26.14 -44.86 -24.84
N ARG A 157 25.06 -45.00 -25.61
CA ARG A 157 24.84 -46.16 -26.45
C ARG A 157 25.82 -46.03 -27.61
N LEU A 158 26.85 -46.87 -27.64
CA LEU A 158 27.71 -46.97 -28.81
C LEU A 158 26.85 -47.38 -30.01
N ARG A 159 27.17 -46.85 -31.18
CA ARG A 159 26.54 -47.31 -32.42
C ARG A 159 26.95 -48.77 -32.68
N PRO A 160 26.07 -49.61 -33.24
CA PRO A 160 26.28 -51.06 -33.34
C PRO A 160 27.54 -51.45 -34.13
N GLU A 161 28.00 -50.61 -35.06
CA GLU A 161 29.24 -50.83 -35.81
C GLU A 161 30.45 -50.91 -34.88
N PHE A 162 30.49 -50.03 -33.88
CA PHE A 162 31.59 -49.99 -32.91
C PHE A 162 31.54 -51.15 -31.93
N ASP A 163 30.35 -51.59 -31.51
CA ASP A 163 30.19 -52.78 -30.66
C ASP A 163 30.71 -54.04 -31.36
N ILE A 164 30.43 -54.19 -32.67
CA ILE A 164 30.90 -55.32 -33.46
C ILE A 164 32.42 -55.25 -33.66
N TYR A 165 32.96 -54.06 -33.89
CA TYR A 165 34.40 -53.87 -33.99
C TYR A 165 35.10 -54.30 -32.70
N VAL A 166 34.64 -53.81 -31.54
CA VAL A 166 35.25 -54.14 -30.25
C VAL A 166 35.15 -55.65 -29.98
N LYS A 167 34.04 -56.31 -30.35
CA LYS A 167 33.90 -57.77 -30.20
C LYS A 167 34.87 -58.56 -31.08
N ARG A 168 35.15 -58.10 -32.31
CA ARG A 168 36.00 -58.84 -33.27
C ARG A 168 37.49 -58.56 -33.12
N TYR A 169 37.84 -57.30 -32.88
CA TYR A 169 39.23 -56.84 -32.93
C TYR A 169 39.75 -56.31 -31.59
N GLY A 170 38.90 -56.28 -30.55
CA GLY A 170 39.22 -55.69 -29.26
C GLY A 170 39.18 -54.16 -29.28
N PHE A 171 39.46 -53.56 -28.12
CA PHE A 171 39.53 -52.10 -28.01
C PHE A 171 40.75 -51.54 -28.77
N PRO A 172 40.59 -50.44 -29.51
CA PRO A 172 41.70 -49.83 -30.25
C PRO A 172 42.76 -49.30 -29.28
N LYS A 173 44.03 -49.71 -29.48
CA LYS A 173 45.15 -49.36 -28.59
C LYS A 173 45.40 -47.85 -28.46
N ASN A 174 45.06 -47.06 -29.49
CA ASN A 174 45.26 -45.61 -29.52
C ASN A 174 43.94 -44.82 -29.47
N GLY A 175 42.82 -45.46 -29.10
CA GLY A 175 41.50 -44.81 -29.08
C GLY A 175 40.90 -44.50 -30.46
N ALA A 176 41.62 -44.76 -31.55
CA ALA A 176 41.16 -44.64 -32.92
C ALA A 176 40.86 -46.01 -33.55
N PHE A 177 39.67 -46.16 -34.13
CA PHE A 177 39.26 -47.36 -34.86
C PHE A 177 39.96 -47.43 -36.22
N ASP A 178 40.42 -48.62 -36.61
CA ASP A 178 41.02 -48.85 -37.93
C ASP A 178 39.95 -48.67 -39.02
N SER A 179 40.18 -47.71 -39.92
CA SER A 179 39.23 -47.32 -40.95
C SER A 179 38.92 -48.46 -41.93
N ALA A 180 39.90 -49.33 -42.23
CA ALA A 180 39.67 -50.44 -43.15
C ALA A 180 38.72 -51.48 -42.55
N ARG A 181 38.97 -51.87 -41.29
CA ARG A 181 38.15 -52.84 -40.55
C ARG A 181 36.76 -52.29 -40.21
N MET A 182 36.65 -50.99 -39.94
CA MET A 182 35.35 -50.34 -39.77
C MET A 182 34.54 -50.34 -41.08
N ALA A 183 35.19 -50.10 -42.23
CA ALA A 183 34.51 -50.12 -43.52
C ALA A 183 33.96 -51.51 -43.87
N GLU A 184 34.70 -52.57 -43.56
CA GLU A 184 34.23 -53.96 -43.70
C GLU A 184 32.97 -54.23 -42.87
N ILE A 185 32.97 -53.85 -41.58
CA ILE A 185 31.83 -54.02 -40.68
C ILE A 185 30.60 -53.22 -41.16
N VAL A 186 30.81 -51.99 -41.63
CA VAL A 186 29.74 -51.15 -42.17
C VAL A 186 29.13 -51.78 -43.43
N ASN A 187 29.95 -52.35 -44.32
CA ASN A 187 29.47 -53.03 -45.52
C ASN A 187 28.71 -54.32 -45.19
N GLU A 188 29.19 -55.12 -44.23
CA GLU A 188 28.47 -56.31 -43.74
C GLU A 188 27.10 -55.96 -43.15
N LEU A 189 27.00 -54.87 -42.38
CA LEU A 189 25.74 -54.42 -41.80
C LEU A 189 24.76 -53.91 -42.86
N LYS A 190 25.26 -53.26 -43.92
CA LYS A 190 24.44 -52.84 -45.06
C LYS A 190 23.89 -54.03 -45.86
N ILE A 191 24.68 -55.08 -46.06
CA ILE A 191 24.25 -56.31 -46.76
C ILE A 191 23.17 -57.06 -45.98
N LYS A 192 23.15 -56.95 -44.65
CA LYS A 192 22.11 -57.57 -43.80
C LYS A 192 20.79 -56.80 -43.71
N LEU A 193 20.73 -55.59 -44.26
CA LEU A 193 19.54 -54.72 -44.26
C LEU A 193 18.79 -54.69 -45.61
N THR A 194 19.20 -55.54 -46.55
CA THR A 194 18.52 -55.86 -47.81
C THR A 194 18.09 -57.32 -47.80
#